data_AF-A0A2G6D2R8-F1
#
_entry.id   AF-A0A2G6D2R8-F1
#
_cell.length_a   1.000
_cell.length_b   1.000
_cell.length_c   1.000
_cell.angle_alpha   90.00
_cell.angle_beta   90.00
_cell.angle_gamma   90.00
#
_symmetry.space_group_name_H-M   'P 1'
#
loop_
_entity.id
_entity.type
_entity.pdbx_description
1 polymer ?
#
loop_
_entity_poly.entity_id
_entity_poly.type
_entity_poly.pdbx_seq_one_letter_code
_entity_poly.pdbx_strand_id
1 'polypeptide(L)'
;MRLNPYYTEFEKHHSLIFADHPNLRITGIIDYHESEDAPGWCQHRVEYKCPLSRQWQRWNEVNQKYLSQTQFAEFIEDNIADIVHPDGQELMEMVLQFQQIQKAVFGSSHRLQSGEFSIQYSQENQKGTFELPETITLGIPVFHNGEKYEVKAKLRYRIKEGELKLMLALKESERITEDAFTGVIKKIQPDCTNVVIEGTAPHQSTHYSI
;
A
#
# COMPACT_ATOMS: atom_id res chain seq x y z
N MET A 1 -18.68 5.72 2.06
CA MET A 1 -18.95 4.27 2.13
C MET A 1 -20.16 4.12 3.05
N ARG A 2 -21.18 3.36 2.65
CA ARG A 2 -22.39 3.08 3.45
C ARG A 2 -22.47 1.58 3.70
N LEU A 3 -23.14 1.16 4.78
CA LEU A 3 -23.40 -0.26 5.01
C LEU A 3 -24.19 -0.89 3.85
N ASN A 4 -24.02 -2.19 3.66
CA ASN A 4 -24.79 -2.95 2.68
C ASN A 4 -26.29 -2.86 3.04
N PRO A 5 -27.18 -2.48 2.10
CA PRO A 5 -28.62 -2.39 2.33
C PRO A 5 -29.23 -3.66 2.93
N TYR A 6 -28.71 -4.82 2.53
CA TYR A 6 -29.14 -6.12 3.07
C TYR A 6 -28.85 -6.25 4.56
N TYR A 7 -27.68 -5.80 5.02
CA TYR A 7 -27.37 -5.86 6.46
C TYR A 7 -28.31 -4.94 7.24
N THR A 8 -28.50 -3.70 6.77
CA THR A 8 -29.38 -2.73 7.44
C THR A 8 -30.85 -3.13 7.44
N GLU A 9 -31.31 -3.85 6.40
CA GLU A 9 -32.71 -4.30 6.29
C GLU A 9 -33.01 -5.50 7.19
N PHE A 10 -32.05 -6.41 7.37
CA PHE A 10 -32.23 -7.66 8.10
C PHE A 10 -31.55 -7.68 9.48
N GLU A 11 -30.95 -6.56 9.92
CA GLU A 11 -30.30 -6.43 11.22
C GLU A 11 -31.24 -6.81 12.38
N LYS A 12 -30.71 -7.58 13.33
CA LYS A 12 -31.37 -7.98 14.59
C LYS A 12 -30.58 -7.45 15.77
N HIS A 13 -31.18 -7.44 16.96
CA HIS A 13 -30.52 -6.99 18.20
C HIS A 13 -29.24 -7.78 18.57
N HIS A 14 -29.12 -9.04 18.14
CA HIS A 14 -27.94 -9.86 18.38
C HIS A 14 -26.97 -9.90 17.19
N SER A 15 -27.25 -9.21 16.07
CA SER A 15 -26.33 -9.20 14.93
C SER A 15 -24.97 -8.61 15.33
N LEU A 16 -23.86 -9.13 14.81
CA LEU A 16 -22.53 -8.60 15.13
C LEU A 16 -21.73 -8.31 13.86
N ILE A 17 -20.80 -7.37 13.96
CA ILE A 17 -19.87 -7.04 12.88
C ILE A 17 -18.46 -7.35 13.36
N PHE A 18 -17.75 -8.12 12.57
CA PHE A 18 -16.36 -8.48 12.79
C PHE A 18 -15.47 -7.70 11.83
N ALA A 19 -14.42 -7.08 12.36
CA ALA A 19 -13.40 -6.40 11.58
C ALA A 19 -12.08 -7.16 11.66
N ASP A 20 -11.76 -7.87 10.56
CA ASP A 20 -10.55 -8.67 10.40
C ASP A 20 -9.45 -7.80 9.76
N HIS A 21 -8.60 -7.22 10.61
CA HIS A 21 -7.52 -6.32 10.19
C HIS A 21 -6.49 -7.02 9.28
N PRO A 22 -5.96 -8.21 9.62
CA PRO A 22 -5.00 -8.90 8.76
C PRO A 22 -5.51 -9.19 7.35
N ASN A 23 -6.80 -9.51 7.21
CA ASN A 23 -7.41 -9.84 5.92
C ASN A 23 -8.12 -8.66 5.23
N LEU A 24 -8.13 -7.48 5.85
CA LEU A 24 -8.83 -6.27 5.39
C LEU A 24 -10.30 -6.56 5.05
N ARG A 25 -10.96 -7.33 5.92
CA ARG A 25 -12.31 -7.85 5.70
C ARG A 25 -13.25 -7.47 6.83
N ILE A 26 -14.43 -7.03 6.47
CA ILE A 26 -15.53 -6.73 7.38
C ILE A 26 -16.61 -7.78 7.14
N THR A 27 -17.05 -8.44 8.21
CA THR A 27 -18.06 -9.50 8.15
C THR A 27 -19.19 -9.18 9.11
N GLY A 28 -20.36 -8.86 8.59
CA GLY A 28 -21.59 -8.76 9.39
C GLY A 28 -22.27 -10.12 9.47
N ILE A 29 -22.62 -10.58 10.67
CA ILE A 29 -23.43 -11.78 10.91
C ILE A 29 -24.77 -11.34 11.50
N ILE A 30 -25.85 -11.64 10.82
CA ILE A 30 -27.21 -11.25 11.19
C ILE A 30 -27.77 -12.16 12.28
N ASP A 31 -27.62 -13.48 12.13
CA ASP A 31 -28.11 -14.54 13.01
C ASP A 31 -27.02 -15.05 13.98
N TYR A 32 -26.33 -14.10 14.61
CA TYR A 32 -25.31 -14.39 15.62
C TYR A 32 -25.93 -14.88 16.94
N HIS A 33 -25.11 -15.39 17.85
CA HIS A 33 -25.56 -15.93 19.13
C HIS A 33 -26.30 -14.89 19.97
N GLU A 34 -27.51 -15.23 20.44
CA GLU A 34 -28.35 -14.33 21.25
C GLU A 34 -27.90 -14.35 22.72
N SER A 35 -27.49 -15.51 23.23
CA SER A 35 -26.91 -15.71 24.55
C SER A 35 -26.04 -16.99 24.58
N GLU A 36 -25.34 -17.23 25.70
CA GLU A 36 -24.56 -18.46 25.92
C GLU A 36 -25.43 -19.73 25.75
N ASP A 37 -26.70 -19.67 26.15
CA ASP A 37 -27.66 -20.79 26.07
C ASP A 37 -28.49 -20.80 24.78
N ALA A 38 -28.34 -19.79 23.91
CA ALA A 38 -29.07 -19.65 22.65
C ALA A 38 -28.12 -19.36 21.47
N PRO A 39 -27.30 -20.35 21.06
CA PRO A 39 -26.39 -20.18 19.94
C PRO A 39 -27.17 -20.05 18.61
N GLY A 40 -26.91 -18.96 17.89
CA GLY A 40 -27.34 -18.72 16.51
C GLY A 40 -26.54 -19.53 15.49
N TRP A 41 -27.12 -19.69 14.29
CA TRP A 41 -26.54 -20.48 13.20
C TRP A 41 -25.40 -19.77 12.45
N CYS A 42 -25.27 -18.45 12.60
CA CYS A 42 -24.24 -17.63 11.95
C CYS A 42 -24.18 -17.81 10.41
N GLN A 43 -25.32 -18.12 9.78
CA GLN A 43 -25.44 -18.41 8.36
C GLN A 43 -25.71 -17.16 7.53
N HIS A 44 -26.51 -16.23 8.04
CA HIS A 44 -26.84 -14.99 7.35
C HIS A 44 -25.71 -13.99 7.55
N ARG A 45 -24.78 -13.97 6.61
CA ARG A 45 -23.61 -13.09 6.66
C ARG A 45 -23.44 -12.22 5.43
N VAL A 46 -22.90 -11.04 5.66
CA VAL A 46 -22.49 -10.09 4.63
C VAL A 46 -21.00 -9.89 4.77
N GLU A 47 -20.25 -10.16 3.70
CA GLU A 47 -18.81 -9.96 3.68
C GLU A 47 -18.46 -8.79 2.75
N TYR A 48 -17.63 -7.89 3.26
CA TYR A 48 -17.01 -6.84 2.49
C TYR A 48 -15.50 -6.94 2.62
N LYS A 49 -14.84 -7.32 1.54
CA LYS A 49 -13.37 -7.30 1.43
C LYS A 49 -12.99 -5.95 0.84
N CYS A 50 -12.32 -5.10 1.61
CA CYS A 50 -11.93 -3.77 1.16
C CYS A 50 -11.01 -3.88 -0.05
N PRO A 51 -11.46 -3.48 -1.27
CA PRO A 51 -10.61 -3.60 -2.45
C PRO A 51 -9.49 -2.57 -2.37
N LEU A 52 -8.25 -3.03 -2.51
CA LEU A 52 -7.09 -2.15 -2.62
C LEU A 52 -7.21 -1.29 -3.89
N SER A 53 -6.66 -0.07 -3.85
CA SER A 53 -6.58 0.78 -5.02
C SER A 53 -5.56 0.21 -6.02
N ARG A 54 -5.74 0.54 -7.31
CA ARG A 54 -4.80 0.15 -8.37
C ARG A 54 -3.41 0.72 -8.10
N GLN A 55 -3.34 1.96 -7.63
CA GLN A 55 -2.10 2.62 -7.26
C GLN A 55 -1.38 1.84 -6.15
N TRP A 56 -2.08 1.58 -5.05
CA TRP A 56 -1.52 0.85 -3.91
C TRP A 56 -0.97 -0.52 -4.30
N GLN A 57 -1.70 -1.25 -5.16
CA GLN A 57 -1.24 -2.53 -5.69
C GLN A 57 0.06 -2.38 -6.50
N ARG A 58 0.11 -1.45 -7.47
CA ARG A 58 1.29 -1.20 -8.31
C ARG A 58 2.53 -0.84 -7.50
N TRP A 59 2.42 0.07 -6.55
CA TRP A 59 3.55 0.47 -5.72
C TRP A 59 4.02 -0.67 -4.80
N ASN A 60 3.10 -1.49 -4.27
CA ASN A 60 3.47 -2.69 -3.51
C ASN A 60 4.11 -3.78 -4.38
N GLU A 61 3.71 -3.89 -5.65
CA GLU A 61 4.29 -4.86 -6.59
C GLU A 61 5.78 -4.61 -6.82
N VAL A 62 6.22 -3.35 -6.87
CA VAL A 62 7.65 -3.00 -7.04
C VAL A 62 8.39 -2.77 -5.72
N ASN A 63 7.68 -2.80 -4.59
CA ASN A 63 8.27 -2.55 -3.28
C ASN A 63 9.39 -3.57 -2.98
N GLN A 64 10.55 -3.04 -2.62
CA GLN A 64 11.79 -3.76 -2.33
C GLN A 64 12.31 -4.64 -3.47
N LYS A 65 11.88 -4.39 -4.72
CA LYS A 65 12.41 -5.07 -5.91
C LYS A 65 13.44 -4.19 -6.61
N TYR A 66 14.54 -4.81 -7.02
CA TYR A 66 15.56 -4.16 -7.84
C TYR A 66 15.10 -4.14 -9.30
N LEU A 67 14.94 -2.94 -9.84
CA LEU A 67 14.60 -2.65 -11.22
C LEU A 67 15.85 -2.17 -11.97
N SER A 68 15.93 -2.49 -13.26
CA SER A 68 16.88 -1.83 -14.16
C SER A 68 16.53 -0.35 -14.33
N GLN A 69 17.47 0.43 -14.88
CA GLN A 69 17.26 1.86 -15.13
C GLN A 69 16.02 2.09 -16.02
N THR A 70 15.88 1.33 -17.09
CA THR A 70 14.74 1.39 -18.02
C THR A 70 13.43 1.05 -17.33
N GLN A 71 13.38 -0.06 -16.58
CA GLN A 71 12.17 -0.46 -15.85
C GLN A 71 11.77 0.56 -14.79
N PHE A 72 12.75 1.18 -14.12
CA PHE A 72 12.47 2.24 -13.16
C PHE A 72 11.91 3.49 -13.85
N ALA A 73 12.49 3.90 -14.99
CA ALA A 73 12.00 5.02 -15.78
C ALA A 73 10.56 4.83 -16.24
N GLU A 74 10.28 3.69 -16.87
CA GLU A 74 8.92 3.32 -17.31
C GLU A 74 7.93 3.31 -16.13
N PHE A 75 8.35 2.77 -14.98
CA PHE A 75 7.49 2.73 -13.80
C PHE A 75 7.18 4.12 -13.23
N ILE A 76 8.17 5.01 -13.16
CA ILE A 76 7.95 6.39 -12.71
C ILE A 76 7.08 7.16 -13.71
N GLU A 77 7.24 6.91 -15.02
CA GLU A 77 6.44 7.53 -16.07
C GLU A 77 4.97 7.15 -15.97
N ASP A 78 4.69 5.86 -15.84
CA ASP A 78 3.34 5.32 -15.73
C ASP A 78 2.59 5.78 -14.45
N ASN A 79 3.32 6.24 -13.43
CA ASN A 79 2.77 6.56 -12.11
C ASN A 79 3.19 7.97 -11.62
N ILE A 80 3.61 8.86 -12.52
CA ILE A 80 4.09 10.21 -12.18
C ILE A 80 3.06 11.02 -11.38
N ALA A 81 1.77 10.83 -11.67
CA ALA A 81 0.66 11.52 -11.01
C ALA A 81 0.46 11.13 -9.54
N ASP A 82 1.07 10.01 -9.11
CA ASP A 82 1.01 9.55 -7.73
C ASP A 82 2.08 10.23 -6.85
N ILE A 83 3.07 10.87 -7.46
CA ILE A 83 4.22 11.47 -6.79
C ILE A 83 3.91 12.92 -6.44
N VAL A 84 4.08 13.26 -5.16
CA VAL A 84 3.79 14.59 -4.60
C VAL A 84 5.07 15.37 -4.32
N HIS A 85 6.14 14.68 -3.94
CA HIS A 85 7.43 15.33 -3.68
C HIS A 85 8.62 14.38 -3.93
N PRO A 86 9.70 14.80 -4.60
CA PRO A 86 9.81 16.04 -5.37
C PRO A 86 8.74 16.10 -6.47
N ASP A 87 8.61 17.24 -7.16
CA ASP A 87 7.61 17.37 -8.21
C ASP A 87 7.78 16.23 -9.24
N GLY A 88 6.67 15.65 -9.70
CA GLY A 88 6.73 14.49 -10.58
C GLY A 88 7.52 14.75 -11.86
N GLN A 89 7.45 15.96 -12.41
CA GLN A 89 8.20 16.34 -13.62
C GLN A 89 9.69 16.49 -13.31
N GLU A 90 10.02 17.12 -12.19
CA GLU A 90 11.41 17.23 -11.72
C GLU A 90 12.04 15.85 -11.53
N LEU A 91 11.33 14.92 -10.88
CA LEU A 91 11.80 13.55 -10.74
C LEU A 91 11.98 12.86 -12.11
N MET A 92 11.03 13.06 -13.03
CA MET A 92 11.12 12.48 -14.37
C MET A 92 12.34 12.98 -15.13
N GLU A 93 12.64 14.28 -15.08
CA GLU A 93 13.83 14.84 -15.71
C GLU A 93 15.11 14.19 -15.17
N MET A 94 15.21 14.01 -13.85
CA MET A 94 16.33 13.30 -13.23
C MET A 94 16.40 11.85 -13.75
N VAL A 95 15.28 11.14 -13.79
CA VAL A 95 15.22 9.73 -14.22
C VAL A 95 15.56 9.57 -15.72
N LEU A 96 15.18 10.52 -16.58
CA LEU A 96 15.55 10.52 -18.00
C LEU A 96 17.05 10.78 -18.20
N GLN A 97 17.62 11.73 -17.45
CA GLN A 97 19.06 11.95 -17.45
C GLN A 97 19.81 10.69 -16.99
N PHE A 98 19.29 10.02 -15.96
CA PHE A 98 19.84 8.76 -15.48
C PHE A 98 19.87 7.68 -16.56
N GLN A 99 18.76 7.52 -17.29
CA GLN A 99 18.62 6.53 -18.35
C GLN A 99 19.56 6.78 -19.54
N GLN A 100 20.08 8.00 -19.72
CA GLN A 100 21.07 8.27 -20.78
C GLN A 100 22.47 7.73 -20.42
N ILE A 101 22.74 7.51 -19.13
CA ILE A 101 24.03 7.04 -18.60
C ILE A 101 24.10 5.49 -18.69
N GLN A 102 23.92 4.93 -19.89
CA GLN A 102 23.86 3.47 -20.09
C GLN A 102 25.24 2.80 -20.26
N LYS A 103 26.21 3.51 -20.83
CA LYS A 103 27.55 2.99 -21.16
C LYS A 103 28.64 3.61 -20.30
N ALA A 104 28.33 3.90 -19.04
CA ALA A 104 29.30 4.45 -18.12
C ALA A 104 29.79 3.37 -17.14
N VAL A 105 31.07 3.46 -16.77
CA VAL A 105 31.57 2.77 -15.59
C VAL A 105 31.08 3.57 -14.39
N PHE A 106 30.11 3.00 -13.67
CA PHE A 106 29.67 3.56 -12.40
C PHE A 106 30.76 3.33 -11.35
N GLY A 107 31.21 4.43 -10.74
CA GLY A 107 32.22 4.42 -9.69
C GLY A 107 31.59 4.20 -8.31
N SER A 108 32.01 5.02 -7.35
CA SER A 108 31.40 5.09 -6.03
C SER A 108 30.15 5.98 -6.03
N SER A 109 29.30 5.77 -5.04
CA SER A 109 28.23 6.71 -4.72
C SER A 109 28.34 7.16 -3.27
N HIS A 110 28.03 8.43 -3.06
CA HIS A 110 28.09 9.12 -1.78
C HIS A 110 26.73 9.72 -1.46
N ARG A 111 26.32 9.65 -0.19
CA ARG A 111 25.12 10.32 0.31
C ARG A 111 25.46 11.79 0.55
N LEU A 112 24.68 12.69 -0.04
CA LEU A 112 24.81 14.14 0.16
C LEU A 112 24.07 14.56 1.44
N GLN A 113 24.50 15.68 2.03
CA GLN A 113 23.82 16.27 3.19
C GLN A 113 22.41 16.76 2.84
N SER A 114 22.12 17.03 1.56
CA SER A 114 20.81 17.38 1.01
C SER A 114 19.78 16.25 1.06
N GLY A 115 20.20 15.01 1.36
CA GLY A 115 19.32 13.84 1.29
C GLY A 115 19.16 13.30 -0.13
N GLU A 116 20.03 13.70 -1.05
CA GLU A 116 20.22 13.03 -2.34
C GLU A 116 21.37 12.02 -2.24
N PHE A 117 21.39 11.05 -3.15
CA PHE A 117 22.60 10.26 -3.40
C PHE A 117 23.21 10.67 -4.73
N SER A 118 24.50 10.94 -4.66
CA SER A 118 25.35 11.31 -5.77
C SER A 118 26.04 10.06 -6.30
N ILE A 119 25.90 9.78 -7.59
CA ILE A 119 26.55 8.67 -8.29
C ILE A 119 27.57 9.26 -9.25
N GLN A 120 28.84 8.87 -9.08
CA GLN A 120 29.88 9.24 -10.03
C GLN A 120 29.93 8.22 -11.16
N TYR A 121 30.06 8.73 -12.39
CA TYR A 121 30.18 7.88 -13.57
C TYR A 121 31.29 8.38 -14.51
N SER A 122 31.91 7.43 -15.22
CA SER A 122 32.90 7.71 -16.26
C SER A 122 32.48 7.03 -17.56
N GLN A 123 32.24 7.84 -18.58
CA GLN A 123 32.03 7.43 -19.97
C GLN A 123 33.25 7.85 -20.79
N GLU A 124 33.51 7.20 -21.93
CA GLU A 124 34.78 7.28 -22.70
C GLU A 124 35.43 8.67 -22.80
N ASN A 125 34.64 9.75 -22.87
CA ASN A 125 35.14 11.13 -22.92
C ASN A 125 34.51 12.09 -21.89
N GLN A 126 33.69 11.59 -20.95
CA GLN A 126 32.95 12.42 -20.00
C GLN A 126 32.92 11.78 -18.61
N LYS A 127 33.29 12.57 -17.62
CA LYS A 127 33.08 12.23 -16.20
C LYS A 127 32.03 13.17 -15.66
N GLY A 128 31.09 12.60 -14.92
CA GLY A 128 29.98 13.34 -14.39
C GLY A 128 29.53 12.79 -13.05
N THR A 129 28.72 13.61 -12.41
CA THR A 129 27.97 13.25 -11.22
C THR A 129 26.50 13.31 -11.56
N PHE A 130 25.75 12.34 -11.08
CA PHE A 130 24.31 12.30 -11.23
C PHE A 130 23.65 12.18 -9.85
N GLU A 131 22.57 12.91 -9.62
CA GLU A 131 21.92 13.04 -8.32
C GLU A 131 20.47 12.58 -8.41
N LEU A 132 20.05 11.80 -7.42
CA LEU A 132 18.65 11.40 -7.23
C LEU A 132 18.25 11.61 -5.77
N PRO A 133 16.96 11.91 -5.52
CA PRO A 133 16.45 12.02 -4.17
C PRO A 133 16.55 10.67 -3.44
N GLU A 134 16.92 10.66 -2.17
CA GLU A 134 16.89 9.42 -1.36
C GLU A 134 15.45 9.01 -1.04
N THR A 135 14.50 9.95 -1.02
CA THR A 135 13.11 9.68 -0.66
C THR A 135 12.18 10.44 -1.59
N ILE A 136 11.17 9.74 -2.09
CA ILE A 136 10.01 10.34 -2.75
C ILE A 136 8.78 10.18 -1.85
N THR A 137 7.82 11.05 -2.01
CA THR A 137 6.55 11.08 -1.28
C THR A 137 5.43 10.88 -2.26
N LEU A 138 4.60 9.88 -2.00
CA LEU A 138 3.43 9.54 -2.79
C LEU A 138 2.17 10.06 -2.12
N GLY A 139 1.16 10.41 -2.91
CA GLY A 139 -0.16 10.82 -2.47
C GLY A 139 -1.24 9.92 -3.05
N ILE A 140 -1.30 8.68 -2.57
CA ILE A 140 -2.12 7.61 -3.17
C ILE A 140 -3.17 7.08 -2.20
N PRO A 141 -4.35 6.67 -2.69
CA PRO A 141 -5.32 6.00 -1.84
C PRO A 141 -4.90 4.55 -1.57
N VAL A 142 -5.15 4.05 -0.36
CA VAL A 142 -4.90 2.63 -0.02
C VAL A 142 -6.01 1.73 -0.59
N PHE A 143 -7.26 2.12 -0.34
CA PHE A 143 -8.45 1.41 -0.84
C PHE A 143 -9.07 2.13 -2.04
N HIS A 144 -9.80 1.39 -2.86
CA HIS A 144 -10.55 1.95 -3.99
C HIS A 144 -11.55 3.00 -3.51
N ASN A 145 -11.53 4.19 -4.12
CA ASN A 145 -12.30 5.37 -3.70
C ASN A 145 -12.10 5.77 -2.22
N GLY A 146 -10.97 5.38 -1.63
CA GLY A 146 -10.56 5.76 -0.28
C GLY A 146 -9.88 7.13 -0.24
N GLU A 147 -9.54 7.55 0.97
CA GLU A 147 -8.73 8.75 1.19
C GLU A 147 -7.29 8.50 0.74
N LYS A 148 -6.64 9.59 0.29
CA LYS A 148 -5.22 9.56 -0.08
C LYS A 148 -4.35 9.62 1.18
N TYR A 149 -3.30 8.83 1.17
CA TYR A 149 -2.30 8.78 2.21
C TYR A 149 -0.97 9.33 1.69
N GLU A 150 -0.26 10.06 2.56
CA GLU A 150 1.13 10.40 2.32
C GLU A 150 1.98 9.16 2.59
N VAL A 151 2.65 8.65 1.55
CA VAL A 151 3.43 7.41 1.64
C VAL A 151 4.85 7.72 1.21
N LYS A 152 5.79 7.67 2.14
CA LYS A 152 7.20 7.89 1.85
C LYS A 152 7.82 6.63 1.28
N ALA A 153 8.57 6.77 0.20
CA ALA A 153 9.28 5.68 -0.45
C ALA A 153 10.75 6.03 -0.54
N LYS A 154 11.61 5.20 0.06
CA LYS A 154 13.06 5.39 -0.02
C LYS A 154 13.60 4.77 -1.29
N LEU A 155 14.29 5.57 -2.09
CA LEU A 155 15.09 5.09 -3.20
C LEU A 155 16.40 4.52 -2.67
N ARG A 156 16.77 3.36 -3.19
CA ARG A 156 18.07 2.73 -2.98
C ARG A 156 18.62 2.32 -4.33
N TYR A 157 19.93 2.20 -4.40
CA TYR A 157 20.60 1.66 -5.58
C TYR A 157 21.54 0.54 -5.16
N ARG A 158 21.92 -0.28 -6.14
CA ARG A 158 23.00 -1.25 -6.02
C ARG A 158 23.75 -1.31 -7.34
N ILE A 159 25.07 -1.26 -7.27
CA ILE A 159 25.95 -1.50 -8.42
C ILE A 159 26.51 -2.92 -8.26
N LYS A 160 26.30 -3.79 -9.26
CA LYS A 160 26.86 -5.15 -9.30
C LYS A 160 27.27 -5.47 -10.73
N GLU A 161 28.50 -5.94 -10.92
CA GLU A 161 29.01 -6.37 -12.24
C GLU A 161 28.92 -5.26 -13.32
N GLY A 162 29.05 -3.99 -12.91
CA GLY A 162 28.93 -2.84 -13.81
C GLY A 162 27.49 -2.40 -14.09
N GLU A 163 26.48 -3.13 -13.62
CA GLU A 163 25.07 -2.75 -13.73
C GLU A 163 24.58 -2.04 -12.47
N LEU A 164 23.90 -0.90 -12.66
CA LEU A 164 23.19 -0.21 -11.58
C LEU A 164 21.71 -0.59 -11.60
N LYS A 165 21.20 -1.03 -10.45
CA LYS A 165 19.77 -1.32 -10.22
C LYS A 165 19.22 -0.42 -9.13
N LEU A 166 18.03 0.10 -9.36
CA LEU A 166 17.29 0.94 -8.42
C LEU A 166 16.24 0.11 -7.71
N MET A 167 15.96 0.44 -6.46
CA MET A 167 14.96 -0.23 -5.64
C MET A 167 14.19 0.83 -4.87
N LEU A 168 12.87 0.67 -4.83
CA LEU A 168 12.00 1.51 -4.04
C LEU A 168 11.53 0.76 -2.81
N ALA A 169 11.64 1.37 -1.63
CA ALA A 169 11.16 0.80 -0.37
C ALA A 169 10.09 1.70 0.24
N LEU A 170 8.83 1.27 0.17
CA LEU A 170 7.71 1.92 0.86
C LEU A 170 7.95 1.89 2.37
N LYS A 171 7.77 3.03 3.02
CA LYS A 171 7.88 3.17 4.47
C LYS A 171 6.51 3.01 5.11
N GLU A 172 6.48 2.23 6.19
CA GLU A 172 5.29 2.05 7.03
C GLU A 172 4.05 1.59 6.27
N SER A 173 4.23 0.85 5.16
CA SER A 173 3.12 0.42 4.30
C SER A 173 2.07 -0.41 5.05
N GLU A 174 2.50 -1.25 6.00
CA GLU A 174 1.62 -2.03 6.86
C GLU A 174 0.79 -1.13 7.79
N ARG A 175 1.44 -0.24 8.55
CA ARG A 175 0.79 0.73 9.44
C ARG A 175 -0.19 1.64 8.70
N ILE A 176 0.17 2.09 7.50
CA ILE A 176 -0.71 2.91 6.63
C ILE A 176 -1.94 2.10 6.20
N THR A 177 -1.77 0.82 5.88
CA THR A 177 -2.89 -0.06 5.51
C THR A 177 -3.83 -0.29 6.69
N GLU A 178 -3.28 -0.54 7.88
CA GLU A 178 -4.05 -0.69 9.13
C GLU A 178 -4.82 0.57 9.50
N ASP A 179 -4.18 1.74 9.41
CA ASP A 179 -4.85 3.03 9.68
C ASP A 179 -5.97 3.29 8.67
N ALA A 180 -5.73 3.03 7.39
CA ALA A 180 -6.76 3.11 6.36
C ALA A 180 -7.94 2.19 6.65
N PHE A 181 -7.69 0.97 7.11
CA PHE A 181 -8.74 0.02 7.42
C PHE A 181 -9.53 0.45 8.66
N THR A 182 -8.83 0.96 9.68
CA THR A 182 -9.45 1.59 10.85
C THR A 182 -10.33 2.77 10.45
N GLY A 183 -9.89 3.59 9.49
CA GLY A 183 -10.68 4.68 8.92
C GLY A 183 -11.95 4.20 8.22
N VAL A 184 -11.90 3.06 7.54
CA VAL A 184 -13.09 2.40 6.96
C VAL A 184 -14.05 1.96 8.06
N ILE A 185 -13.55 1.32 9.13
CA ILE A 185 -14.38 0.87 10.27
C ILE A 185 -15.08 2.06 10.93
N LYS A 186 -14.36 3.15 11.19
CA LYS A 186 -14.93 4.39 11.77
C LYS A 186 -16.03 5.01 10.91
N LYS A 187 -15.99 4.82 9.58
CA LYS A 187 -17.02 5.32 8.66
C LYS A 187 -18.29 4.47 8.68
N ILE A 188 -18.18 3.16 8.96
CA ILE A 188 -19.34 2.28 9.03
C ILE A 188 -19.97 2.25 10.42
N GLN A 189 -19.18 2.46 11.48
CA GLN A 189 -19.63 2.36 12.87
C GLN A 189 -20.88 3.20 13.21
N PRO A 190 -21.08 4.43 12.70
CA PRO A 190 -22.30 5.21 12.95
C PRO A 190 -23.57 4.61 12.32
N ASP A 191 -23.41 3.82 11.25
CA ASP A 191 -24.51 3.16 10.53
C ASP A 191 -24.82 1.76 11.13
N CYS A 192 -24.07 1.33 12.15
CA CYS A 192 -24.25 0.04 12.82
C CYS A 192 -25.01 0.23 14.15
N THR A 193 -26.04 -0.57 14.41
CA THR A 193 -26.70 -0.56 15.72
C THR A 193 -25.88 -1.35 16.75
N ASN A 194 -25.10 -2.34 16.29
CA ASN A 194 -24.39 -3.29 17.14
C ASN A 194 -22.86 -3.11 17.12
N VAL A 195 -22.19 -3.62 18.16
CA VAL A 195 -20.75 -3.45 18.40
C VAL A 195 -19.91 -4.10 17.29
N VAL A 196 -18.89 -3.37 16.83
CA VAL A 196 -17.84 -3.93 15.96
C VAL A 196 -16.80 -4.62 16.83
N ILE A 197 -16.60 -5.91 16.62
CA ILE A 197 -15.59 -6.73 17.30
C ILE A 197 -14.35 -6.83 16.41
N GLU A 198 -13.18 -6.56 16.98
CA GLU A 198 -11.91 -6.84 16.32
C GLU A 198 -11.67 -8.35 16.28
N GLY A 199 -11.44 -8.90 15.09
CA GLY A 199 -11.12 -10.31 14.91
C GLY A 199 -11.80 -10.95 13.71
N THR A 200 -11.41 -12.19 13.44
CA THR A 200 -12.01 -13.00 12.37
C THR A 200 -13.36 -13.55 12.82
N ALA A 201 -14.38 -13.37 11.98
CA ALA A 201 -15.71 -13.91 12.23
C ALA A 201 -15.69 -15.45 12.34
N PRO A 202 -16.48 -16.07 13.24
CA PRO A 202 -16.53 -17.52 13.36
C PRO A 202 -17.02 -18.19 12.06
N HIS A 203 -16.43 -19.34 11.76
CA HIS A 203 -16.86 -20.19 10.64
C HIS A 203 -18.20 -20.86 10.94
N GLN A 204 -18.98 -21.15 9.89
CA GLN A 204 -20.29 -21.84 9.99
C GLN A 204 -20.21 -23.24 10.66
N SER A 205 -19.01 -23.82 10.74
CA SER A 205 -18.79 -25.14 11.29
C SER A 205 -17.48 -25.14 12.08
N THR A 206 -17.53 -24.61 13.30
CA THR A 206 -16.48 -24.88 14.27
C THR A 206 -16.73 -26.30 14.80
N HIS A 207 -16.15 -27.31 14.14
CA HIS A 207 -15.97 -28.61 14.78
C HIS A 207 -14.98 -28.41 15.93
N TYR A 208 -15.49 -28.12 17.12
CA TYR A 208 -14.75 -28.36 18.34
C TYR A 208 -14.65 -29.88 18.50
N SER A 209 -13.52 -30.44 18.08
CA SER A 209 -13.12 -31.76 18.59
C SER A 209 -12.87 -31.60 20.09
N ILE A 210 -13.63 -32.35 20.88
CA ILE A 210 -13.46 -32.45 22.34
C ILE A 210 -12.11 -33.11 22.67
#